data_AF-A0A6I8MAL0-F1
#
_entry.id   AF-A0A6I8MAL0-F1
#
_cell.length_a   1.000
_cell.length_b   1.000
_cell.length_c   1.000
_cell.angle_alpha   90.00
_cell.angle_beta   90.00
_cell.angle_gamma   90.00
#
_symmetry.space_group_name_H-M   'P 1'
#
loop_
_entity.id
_entity.type
_entity.pdbx_description
1 polymer ?
#
loop_
_entity_poly.entity_id
_entity_poly.type
_entity_poly.pdbx_seq_one_letter_code
_entity_poly.pdbx_strand_id
1 'polypeptide(L)' 'MICDRPIADVVPTEWARKHGRSVVQWDKESCASAGLVKFDLLGLGMPEALHHMIDLVAETTGTTINLWEFDLAATSSP' A
#
# COMPACT_ATOMS: atom_id res chain seq x y z
N MET A 1 -5.06 -9.97 -1.62
CA MET A 1 -6.38 -10.54 -1.97
C MET A 1 -7.19 -10.63 -0.70
N ILE A 2 -8.45 -10.20 -0.73
CA ILE A 2 -9.39 -10.32 0.38
C ILE A 2 -10.57 -11.18 -0.10
N CYS A 3 -11.03 -12.09 0.76
CA CYS A 3 -12.14 -13.01 0.51
C CYS A 3 -13.07 -13.04 1.72
N ASP A 4 -14.34 -13.40 1.51
CA ASP A 4 -15.37 -13.52 2.56
C ASP A 4 -15.25 -14.80 3.40
N ARG A 5 -14.42 -15.75 2.95
CA ARG A 5 -14.13 -17.04 3.58
C ARG A 5 -12.62 -17.34 3.53
N PRO A 6 -12.12 -18.40 4.19
CA PRO A 6 -10.69 -18.72 4.18
C PRO A 6 -10.14 -18.87 2.75
N ILE A 7 -9.04 -18.17 2.45
CA ILE A 7 -8.49 -18.09 1.09
C ILE A 7 -8.05 -19.46 0.55
N ALA A 8 -7.60 -20.36 1.42
CA ALA A 8 -7.18 -21.72 1.07
C ALA A 8 -8.34 -22.61 0.58
N ASP A 9 -9.58 -22.27 0.91
CA ASP A 9 -10.78 -23.00 0.46
C ASP A 9 -11.26 -22.53 -0.91
N VAL A 10 -10.72 -21.41 -1.41
CA VAL A 10 -11.14 -20.77 -2.67
C VAL A 10 -10.08 -20.90 -3.74
N VAL A 11 -8.79 -20.77 -3.37
CA VAL A 11 -7.68 -20.85 -4.31
C VAL A 11 -6.49 -21.61 -3.72
N PRO A 12 -5.72 -22.36 -4.52
CA PRO A 12 -4.45 -22.93 -4.09
C PRO A 12 -3.48 -21.84 -3.65
N THR A 13 -3.02 -21.93 -2.41
CA THR A 13 -2.04 -21.01 -1.81
C THR A 13 -0.79 -21.75 -1.38
N GLU A 14 0.37 -21.13 -1.59
CA GLU A 14 1.65 -21.61 -1.09
C GLU A 14 2.39 -20.52 -0.30
N TRP A 15 3.41 -20.94 0.44
CA TRP A 15 4.32 -19.99 1.06
C TRP A 15 5.22 -19.34 0.00
N ALA A 16 5.33 -18.02 0.06
CA ALA A 16 6.28 -17.28 -0.77
C ALA A 16 7.72 -17.61 -0.33
N ARG A 17 8.68 -17.39 -1.24
CA ARG A 17 10.11 -17.44 -0.91
C ARG A 17 10.51 -16.46 0.20
N LYS A 18 9.75 -15.38 0.38
CA LYS A 18 9.96 -14.41 1.45
C LYS A 18 9.14 -14.81 2.69
N HIS A 19 9.83 -14.91 3.82
CA HIS A 19 9.23 -15.31 5.10
C HIS A 19 8.00 -14.46 5.46
N GLY A 20 6.97 -15.11 6.02
CA GLY A 20 5.74 -14.48 6.46
C GLY A 20 4.82 -14.01 5.33
N ARG A 21 5.02 -14.46 4.09
CA ARG A 21 4.17 -14.11 2.94
C ARG A 21 3.67 -15.38 2.27
N SER A 22 2.43 -15.39 1.80
CA SER A 22 1.85 -16.44 0.96
C SER A 22 1.57 -15.91 -0.45
N VAL A 23 1.56 -16.80 -1.44
CA VAL A 23 1.27 -16.50 -2.85
C VAL A 23 0.07 -17.33 -3.29
N VAL A 24 -0.85 -16.68 -4.01
CA VAL A 24 -1.95 -17.34 -4.71
C VAL A 24 -1.44 -17.76 -6.08
N GLN A 25 -1.66 -19.02 -6.47
CA GLN A 25 -1.15 -19.56 -7.74
C GLN A 25 -1.98 -19.17 -8.96
N TRP A 26 -3.19 -18.65 -8.74
CA TRP A 26 -4.07 -18.24 -9.82
C TRP A 26 -3.68 -16.88 -10.38
N ASP A 27 -3.85 -16.72 -11.69
CA ASP A 27 -3.66 -15.43 -12.34
C ASP A 27 -4.75 -14.42 -11.95
N LYS A 28 -4.57 -13.18 -12.40
CA LYS A 28 -5.41 -12.04 -12.04
C LYS A 28 -6.88 -12.23 -12.44
N GLU A 29 -7.13 -12.74 -13.65
CA GLU A 29 -8.49 -12.90 -14.20
C GLU A 29 -9.23 -14.06 -13.54
N SER A 30 -8.51 -15.14 -13.23
CA SER A 30 -9.04 -16.30 -12.50
C SER A 30 -9.41 -15.94 -11.06
N CYS A 31 -8.64 -15.07 -10.41
CA CYS A 31 -8.99 -14.58 -9.07
C CYS A 31 -10.23 -13.67 -9.09
N ALA A 32 -10.32 -12.77 -10.07
CA ALA A 32 -11.46 -11.85 -10.19
C ALA A 32 -12.77 -12.61 -10.43
N SER A 33 -12.76 -13.65 -11.28
CA SER A 33 -13.93 -14.48 -11.55
C SER A 33 -14.40 -15.31 -10.34
N ALA A 34 -13.51 -15.59 -9.38
CA ALA A 34 -13.83 -16.26 -8.12
C ALA A 34 -14.31 -15.31 -7.01
N GLY A 35 -14.54 -14.03 -7.32
CA GLY A 35 -15.01 -13.03 -6.35
C GLY A 35 -13.94 -12.53 -5.38
N LEU A 36 -12.65 -12.75 -5.68
CA LEU A 36 -11.56 -12.21 -4.86
C LEU A 36 -11.34 -10.73 -5.15
N VAL A 37 -11.29 -9.93 -4.10
CA VAL A 37 -10.96 -8.50 -4.24
C VAL A 37 -9.45 -8.31 -4.21
N LYS A 38 -8.92 -7.73 -5.28
CA LYS A 38 -7.49 -7.39 -5.42
C LYS A 38 -7.22 -6.01 -4.81
N PHE A 39 -6.44 -5.99 -3.73
CA PHE A 39 -5.81 -4.78 -3.21
C PHE A 39 -4.33 -4.83 -3.54
N ASP A 40 -3.84 -3.78 -4.18
CA ASP A 40 -2.43 -3.60 -4.51
C ASP A 40 -1.79 -2.66 -3.48
N LEU A 41 -0.79 -3.17 -2.76
CA LEU A 41 0.03 -2.36 -1.86
C LEU A 41 1.36 -2.07 -2.56
N LEU A 42 1.47 -0.88 -3.15
CA LEU A 42 2.67 -0.45 -3.86
C LEU A 42 3.65 0.17 -2.87
N GLY A 43 4.85 -0.41 -2.75
CA GLY A 43 5.98 0.21 -2.07
C GLY A 43 6.63 1.23 -2.99
N LEU A 44 6.08 2.44 -3.06
CA LEU A 44 6.62 3.53 -3.88
C LEU A 44 7.71 4.28 -3.11
N GLY A 45 8.83 4.58 -3.78
CA GLY A 45 9.95 5.31 -3.15
C GLY A 45 9.65 6.78 -2.84
N MET A 46 8.70 7.40 -3.54
CA MET A 46 8.35 8.80 -3.30
C MET A 46 7.66 9.03 -1.93
N PRO A 47 6.68 8.20 -1.52
CA PRO A 47 6.18 8.20 -0.14
C PRO A 47 7.26 7.97 0.92
N GLU A 48 8.23 7.09 0.67
CA GLU A 48 9.36 6.85 1.59
C GLU A 48 10.25 8.10 1.73
N ALA A 49 10.58 8.74 0.60
CA ALA A 49 11.33 9.99 0.61
C ALA A 49 10.59 11.12 1.34
N LEU A 50 9.27 11.23 1.16
CA LEU A 50 8.44 12.19 1.89
C LEU A 50 8.45 11.92 3.40
N HIS A 51 8.40 10.66 3.82
CA HIS A 51 8.49 10.30 5.23
C HIS A 51 9.82 10.76 5.84
N HIS A 52 10.94 10.45 5.19
CA HIS A 52 12.27 10.89 5.65
C HIS A 52 12.40 12.42 5.72
N MET A 53 11.79 13.16 4.78
CA MET A 53 11.81 14.62 4.81
C MET A 53 10.99 15.18 5.98
N ILE A 54 9.83 14.61 6.28
CA ILE A 54 9.00 15.02 7.43
C ILE A 54 9.76 14.77 8.73
N ASP A 55 10.36 13.59 8.87
CA ASP A 55 11.16 13.22 10.05
C ASP A 55 12.33 14.19 10.24
N LEU A 56 13.06 14.49 9.16
CA LEU A 56 14.18 15.43 9.18
C LEU A 56 13.75 16.85 9.62
N VAL A 57 12.59 17.34 9.16
CA VAL A 57 12.08 18.65 9.59
C VAL A 57 11.71 18.62 11.07
N ALA A 58 11.09 17.54 11.54
CA ALA A 58 10.75 17.38 12.96
C ALA A 58 12.01 17.36 13.84
N GLU A 59 13.05 16.64 13.43
CA GLU A 59 14.33 16.58 14.15
C GLU A 59 15.06 17.92 14.19
N THR A 60 15.05 18.67 13.09
CA THR A 60 15.84 19.92 12.95
C THR A 60 15.13 21.15 13.49
N THR A 61 13.79 21.20 13.43
CA THR A 61 12.99 22.38 13.78
C THR A 61 12.02 22.15 14.93
N GLY A 62 11.83 20.90 15.37
CA GLY A 62 10.79 20.54 16.33
C GLY A 62 9.36 20.58 15.78
N THR A 63 9.20 20.86 14.47
CA THR A 63 7.88 21.02 13.85
C THR A 63 7.44 19.74 13.16
N THR A 64 6.25 19.23 13.51
CA THR A 64 5.65 18.08 12.82
C THR A 64 4.84 18.58 11.61
N ILE A 65 5.14 18.05 10.43
CA ILE A 65 4.42 18.37 9.20
C ILE A 65 3.31 17.34 8.95
N ASN A 66 2.09 17.84 8.81
CA ASN A 66 0.92 17.05 8.47
C ASN A 66 0.54 17.28 7.01
N LEU A 67 0.81 16.31 6.13
CA LEU A 67 0.62 16.48 4.68
C LEU A 67 -0.82 16.83 4.27
N TRP A 68 -1.82 16.41 5.05
CA TRP A 68 -3.24 16.65 4.77
C TRP A 68 -3.71 18.06 5.12
N GLU A 69 -2.87 18.86 5.78
CA GLU A 69 -3.17 20.26 6.10
C GLU A 69 -2.78 21.22 4.98
N PHE A 70 -2.00 20.75 3.99
CA PHE A 70 -1.60 21.59 2.86
C PHE A 70 -2.76 21.79 1.88
N ASP A 71 -3.16 23.04 1.71
CA ASP A 71 -3.99 23.45 0.58
C ASP A 71 -3.13 23.53 -0.69
N LEU A 72 -3.24 22.52 -1.54
CA LEU A 72 -2.52 22.46 -2.82
C LEU A 72 -3.11 23.40 -3.88
N ALA A 73 -4.35 23.88 -3.70
CA ALA A 73 -5.03 24.77 -4.64
C ALA A 73 -4.76 26.26 -4.35
N ALA A 74 -4.34 26.60 -3.13
CA ALA A 74 -3.97 27.95 -2.76
C ALA A 74 -2.73 28.48 -3.50
N THR A 75 -1.84 27.58 -3.95
CA THR A 75 -0.59 27.94 -4.67
C THR A 75 -0.80 28.23 -6.16
N SER A 76 -2.02 28.08 -6.68
CA SER A 76 -2.39 28.41 -8.07
C SER A 76 -3.32 29.63 -8.17
N SER A 77 -2.97 30.73 -7.49
CA SER A 77 -3.40 32.07 -7.90
C SER A 77 -2.28 32.72 -8.72
N PRO A 78 -2.60 33.47 -9.80
CA PRO A 78 -1.67 33.85 -10.87
C PRO A 78 -0.52 34.78 -10.43
#